data_AF-A0AAI8XAH8-F1
#
_entry.id   AF-A0AAI8XAH8-F1
#
_cell.length_a   1.000
_cell.length_b   1.000
_cell.length_c   1.000
_cell.angle_alpha   90.00
_cell.angle_beta   90.00
_cell.angle_gamma   90.00
#
_symmetry.space_group_name_H-M   'P 1'
#
loop_
_entity.id
_entity.type
_entity.pdbx_description
1 polymer ?
#
loop_
_entity_poly.entity_id
_entity_poly.type
_entity_poly.pdbx_seq_one_letter_code
_entity_poly.pdbx_strand_id
1 'polypeptide(L)' 'MTIRSRIAATFAVASLVLVFAGQSHATVFAAWQVANVPFGDTLNVRKYPSGTSQKQAAYPNGTVLQIPGDAPAA' A
#
# COMPACT_ATOMS: atom_id res chain seq x y z
N MET A 1 43.93 10.51 13.03
CA MET A 1 42.93 10.14 12.01
C MET A 1 43.29 10.83 10.69
N THR A 2 43.74 10.08 9.69
CA THR A 2 44.31 10.60 8.42
C THR A 2 43.20 10.99 7.42
N ILE A 3 43.48 11.90 6.49
CA ILE A 3 42.49 12.41 5.51
C ILE A 3 41.77 11.28 4.74
N ARG A 4 42.48 10.19 4.45
CA ARG A 4 41.96 8.99 3.79
C ARG A 4 40.87 8.29 4.61
N SER A 5 41.05 8.21 5.93
CA SER A 5 40.06 7.63 6.84
C SER A 5 38.78 8.49 6.94
N ARG A 6 38.91 9.81 6.77
CA ARG A 6 37.75 10.72 6.73
C ARG A 6 36.96 10.57 5.43
N ILE A 7 37.65 10.48 4.29
CA ILE A 7 37.00 10.29 2.97
C ILE A 7 36.25 8.94 2.94
N ALA A 8 36.88 7.86 3.42
CA ALA A 8 36.24 6.56 3.48
C ALA A 8 34.99 6.55 4.36
N ALA A 9 35.04 7.24 5.51
CA ALA A 9 33.89 7.37 6.40
C ALA A 9 32.74 8.15 5.75
N THR A 10 33.03 9.26 5.06
CA THR A 10 32.01 10.04 4.35
C THR A 10 31.33 9.23 3.25
N PHE A 11 32.10 8.47 2.47
CA PHE A 11 31.53 7.57 1.46
C PHE A 11 30.65 6.49 2.08
N ALA A 12 31.11 5.84 3.16
CA ALA A 12 30.32 4.83 3.84
C ALA A 12 28.97 5.37 4.36
N VAL A 13 28.97 6.58 4.94
CA VAL A 13 27.74 7.23 5.42
C VAL A 13 26.82 7.60 4.25
N ALA A 14 27.36 8.19 3.18
CA ALA A 14 26.58 8.55 2.00
C ALA A 14 25.95 7.32 1.31
N SER A 15 26.71 6.23 1.19
CA SER A 15 26.20 4.97 0.65
C SER A 15 25.09 4.38 1.51
N LEU A 16 25.20 4.46 2.83
CA LEU A 16 24.17 3.96 3.75
C LEU A 16 22.87 4.77 3.62
N VAL A 17 22.95 6.10 3.53
CA VAL A 17 21.77 6.97 3.35
C VAL A 17 21.04 6.65 2.05
N LEU A 18 21.77 6.38 0.97
CA LEU A 18 21.17 6.08 -0.34
C LEU A 18 20.37 4.76 -0.34
N VAL A 19 20.77 3.77 0.46
CA VAL A 19 20.05 2.49 0.59
C VAL A 19 18.65 2.68 1.19
N PHE A 20 18.51 3.61 2.15
CA PHE A 20 17.22 3.87 2.81
C PHE A 20 16.36 4.91 2.08
N ALA A 21 16.96 5.82 1.32
CA ALA A 21 16.24 6.87 0.59
C ALA A 21 15.30 6.34 -0.51
N GLY A 22 15.51 5.11 -0.98
CA GLY A 22 14.67 4.47 -2.01
C GLY A 22 13.56 3.56 -1.49
N GLN A 23 13.39 3.41 -0.16
CA GLN A 23 12.40 2.50 0.41
C GLN A 23 11.03 3.20 0.59
N SER A 24 10.39 3.61 -0.51
CA SER A 24 8.96 3.97 -0.49
C SER A 24 8.14 2.68 -0.61
N HIS A 25 7.93 1.98 0.50
CA HIS A 25 7.02 0.83 0.50
C HIS A 25 5.59 1.37 0.49
N ALA A 26 4.81 1.05 -0.54
CA ALA A 26 3.37 1.26 -0.52
C ALA A 26 2.83 0.48 0.68
N THR A 27 2.41 1.19 1.72
CA THR A 27 1.88 0.56 2.92
C THR A 27 0.49 0.04 2.60
N VAL A 28 0.38 -1.28 2.49
CA VAL A 28 -0.90 -1.95 2.26
C VAL A 28 -1.55 -2.14 3.61
N PHE A 29 -2.47 -1.25 3.97
CA PHE A 29 -3.33 -1.46 5.13
C PHE A 29 -4.51 -2.34 4.72
N ALA A 30 -4.72 -3.44 5.44
CA ALA A 30 -6.00 -4.14 5.43
C ALA A 30 -7.00 -3.28 6.21
N ALA A 31 -7.82 -2.49 5.52
CA ALA A 31 -8.68 -1.52 6.18
C ALA A 31 -10.10 -2.07 6.44
N TRP A 32 -10.58 -3.04 5.65
CA TRP A 32 -11.98 -3.50 5.74
C TRP A 32 -12.14 -4.98 5.39
N GLN A 33 -12.95 -5.70 6.15
CA GLN A 33 -13.42 -7.04 5.79
C GLN A 33 -14.88 -6.95 5.33
N VAL A 34 -15.21 -7.64 4.22
CA VAL A 34 -16.60 -7.81 3.80
C VAL A 34 -17.32 -8.66 4.84
N ALA A 35 -18.35 -8.08 5.45
CA ALA A 35 -19.16 -8.72 6.49
C ALA A 35 -20.65 -8.67 6.11
N ASN A 36 -21.43 -9.57 6.70
CA ASN A 36 -22.90 -9.59 6.62
C ASN A 36 -23.48 -9.75 5.20
N VAL A 37 -22.73 -10.35 4.27
CA VAL A 37 -23.26 -10.75 2.96
C VAL A 37 -23.87 -12.16 3.08
N PRO A 38 -25.13 -12.38 2.63
CA PRO A 38 -25.76 -13.70 2.65
C PRO A 38 -24.97 -14.77 1.91
N PHE A 39 -25.19 -16.03 2.28
CA PHE A 39 -24.57 -17.15 1.56
C PHE A 39 -25.06 -17.20 0.11
N GLY A 40 -24.11 -17.28 -0.84
CA GLY A 40 -24.39 -17.22 -2.27
C GLY A 40 -24.39 -15.80 -2.86
N ASP A 41 -24.33 -14.76 -2.03
CA ASP A 41 -24.27 -13.36 -2.47
C ASP A 41 -22.85 -12.76 -2.41
N THR A 42 -22.69 -11.56 -2.99
CA THR A 42 -21.42 -10.82 -3.03
C THR A 42 -21.60 -9.31 -2.89
N LEU A 43 -20.60 -8.65 -2.29
CA LEU A 43 -20.44 -7.20 -2.36
C LEU A 43 -19.94 -6.82 -3.76
N ASN A 44 -20.77 -6.11 -4.53
CA ASN A 44 -20.41 -5.66 -5.88
C ASN A 44 -19.70 -4.31 -5.84
N VAL A 45 -18.45 -4.27 -6.30
CA VAL A 45 -17.72 -3.01 -6.55
C VAL A 45 -17.97 -2.59 -7.99
N ARG A 46 -18.31 -1.32 -8.18
CA ARG A 46 -18.66 -0.75 -9.48
C ARG A 46 -17.80 0.47 -9.76
N LYS A 47 -17.65 0.79 -11.04
CA LYS A 47 -16.87 1.95 -11.51
C LYS A 47 -17.40 3.28 -10.93
N TYR A 48 -18.71 3.35 -10.70
CA TYR A 48 -19.39 4.49 -10.11
C TYR A 48 -20.42 3.99 -9.08
N PRO A 49 -20.75 4.78 -8.04
CA PRO A 49 -21.70 4.39 -6.99
C PRO A 49 -23.15 4.42 -7.50
N SER A 50 -23.47 3.55 -8.46
CA SER A 50 -24.79 3.41 -9.07
C SER A 50 -25.07 1.95 -9.45
N GLY A 51 -26.31 1.52 -9.28
CA GLY A 51 -26.77 0.17 -9.65
C GLY A 51 -26.71 -0.11 -11.16
N THR A 52 -26.68 0.92 -12.01
CA THR A 52 -26.56 0.81 -13.47
C THR A 52 -25.11 0.80 -13.97
N SER A 53 -24.15 1.16 -13.11
CA SER A 53 -22.73 1.21 -13.47
C SER A 53 -22.12 -0.17 -13.64
N GLN A 54 -21.12 -0.33 -14.50
CA GLN A 54 -20.45 -1.61 -14.72
C GLN A 54 -19.86 -2.19 -13.41
N LYS A 55 -20.08 -3.47 -13.17
CA LYS A 55 -19.44 -4.24 -12.09
C LYS A 55 -17.97 -4.48 -12.45
N GLN A 56 -17.07 -4.17 -11.52
CA GLN A 56 -15.63 -4.38 -11.66
C GLN A 56 -15.15 -5.58 -10.83
N ALA A 57 -15.75 -5.80 -9.67
CA ALA A 57 -15.45 -6.93 -8.81
C ALA A 57 -16.68 -7.35 -8.00
N ALA A 58 -16.66 -8.58 -7.51
CA ALA A 58 -17.68 -9.16 -6.64
C ALA A 58 -16.97 -9.95 -5.53
N TYR A 59 -17.21 -9.56 -4.27
CA TYR A 59 -16.49 -10.12 -3.13
C TYR A 59 -17.44 -10.89 -2.19
N PRO A 60 -17.18 -12.17 -1.87
CA PRO A 60 -17.96 -12.91 -0.90
C PRO A 60 -17.66 -12.45 0.54
N ASN A 61 -18.49 -12.91 1.48
CA ASN A 61 -18.31 -12.68 2.91
C ASN A 61 -16.93 -13.19 3.38
N GLY A 62 -16.24 -12.42 4.21
CA GLY A 62 -14.90 -12.73 4.70
C GLY A 62 -13.74 -12.23 3.84
N THR A 63 -14.02 -11.66 2.66
CA THR A 63 -12.95 -11.07 1.83
C THR A 63 -12.34 -9.85 2.54
N VAL A 64 -11.02 -9.85 2.70
CA VAL A 64 -10.26 -8.70 3.22
C VAL A 64 -9.90 -7.77 2.07
N LEU A 65 -10.36 -6.52 2.15
CA LEU A 65 -10.09 -5.48 1.18
C LEU A 65 -8.88 -4.66 1.63
N GLN A 66 -7.94 -4.51 0.71
CA GLN A 66 -6.76 -3.68 0.87
C GLN A 66 -7.05 -2.31 0.27
N ILE A 67 -6.77 -1.24 1.00
CA ILE A 67 -6.75 0.11 0.44
C ILE A 67 -5.30 0.43 0.10
N PRO A 68 -4.95 0.68 -1.18
CA PRO A 68 -3.64 1.19 -1.54
C PRO A 68 -3.45 2.57 -0.88
N GLY A 69 -2.46 2.69 0.00
CA GLY A 69 -2.10 3.96 0.63
C GLY A 69 -1.23 4.80 -0.29
N ASP A 70 -1.84 5.49 -1.26
CA ASP A 70 -1.17 6.49 -2.12
C ASP A 70 -1.73 7.91 -1.90
N ALA A 71 -2.29 8.20 -0.72
CA ALA A 71 -2.67 9.55 -0.33
C ALA A 71 -1.69 10.07 0.73
N PRO A 72 -1.05 11.24 0.55
CA PRO A 72 -0.28 11.86 1.63
C PRO A 72 -1.23 12.14 2.80
N ALA A 73 -0.86 11.66 3.99
CA ALA A 73 -1.52 12.06 5.22
C ALA A 73 -1.45 13.59 5.32
N ALA A 74 -2.62 14.23 5.38
CA ALA A 74 -2.77 15.67 5.57
C ALA A 74 -2.36 16.09 6.99
#